data_AF-A0A919UFS0-F1
#
_entry.id   AF-A0A919UFS0-F1
#
_cell.length_a   1.000
_cell.length_b   1.000
_cell.length_c   1.000
_cell.angle_alpha   90.00
_cell.angle_beta   90.00
_cell.angle_gamma   90.00
#
_symmetry.space_group_name_H-M   'P 1'
#
loop_
_entity.id
_entity.type
_entity.pdbx_description
1 polymer ?
#
loop_
_entity_poly.entity_id
_entity_poly.type
_entity_poly.pdbx_seq_one_letter_code
_entity_poly.pdbx_strand_id
1 'polypeptide(L)'
;METSLQHENRMVLDVVQAALGLIPKEMTAISIVVDHDLVILHFAVVERSAQVDEDIEDLVSDVFALQDGPINIEARVFVGSPRGEWPGFSGRRVYLAKDF
;
A
#
# COMPACT_ATOMS: atom_id res chain seq x y z
N MET A 1 16.93 -10.45 17.22
CA MET A 1 16.33 -9.11 17.04
C MET A 1 16.34 -8.80 15.57
N GLU A 2 15.18 -8.48 15.03
CA GLU A 2 15.05 -8.02 13.66
C GLU A 2 15.54 -6.57 13.56
N THR A 3 16.24 -6.23 12.49
CA THR A 3 16.63 -4.84 12.19
C THR A 3 15.47 -4.08 11.56
N SER A 4 15.48 -2.74 11.66
CA SER A 4 14.46 -1.89 11.01
C SER A 4 14.32 -2.17 9.51
N LEU A 5 15.44 -2.41 8.79
CA LEU A 5 15.40 -2.72 7.36
C LEU A 5 14.84 -4.12 7.06
N GLN A 6 15.10 -5.11 7.92
CA GLN A 6 14.50 -6.45 7.76
C GLN A 6 12.98 -6.40 7.92
N HIS A 7 12.51 -5.66 8.93
CA HIS A 7 11.09 -5.44 9.16
C HIS A 7 10.45 -4.71 7.96
N GLU A 8 11.07 -3.63 7.49
CA GLU A 8 10.61 -2.87 6.32
C GLU A 8 10.52 -3.77 5.07
N ASN A 9 11.55 -4.59 4.81
CA ASN A 9 11.57 -5.49 3.67
C ASN A 9 10.54 -6.61 3.76
N ARG A 10 10.30 -7.17 4.96
CA ARG A 10 9.22 -8.14 5.18
C ARG A 10 7.88 -7.49 4.86
N MET A 11 7.63 -6.31 5.42
CA MET A 11 6.37 -5.60 5.18
C MET A 11 6.16 -5.27 3.69
N VAL A 12 7.21 -4.86 2.99
CA VAL A 12 7.16 -4.67 1.52
C VAL A 12 6.74 -5.97 0.82
N LEU A 13 7.29 -7.11 1.23
CA LEU A 13 6.94 -8.41 0.66
C LEU A 13 5.48 -8.78 0.95
N ASP A 14 5.01 -8.58 2.19
CA ASP A 14 3.64 -8.88 2.59
C ASP A 14 2.64 -8.05 1.78
N VAL A 15 2.90 -6.76 1.59
CA VAL A 15 2.07 -5.89 0.75
C VAL A 15 2.10 -6.34 -0.71
N VAL A 16 3.26 -6.70 -1.25
CA VAL A 16 3.35 -7.24 -2.62
C VAL A 16 2.51 -8.50 -2.75
N GLN A 17 2.56 -9.40 -1.77
CA GLN A 17 1.80 -10.65 -1.77
C GLN A 17 0.29 -10.41 -1.66
N ALA A 18 -0.14 -9.55 -0.72
CA ALA A 18 -1.55 -9.18 -0.55
C ALA A 18 -2.12 -8.48 -1.80
N ALA A 19 -1.31 -7.68 -2.50
CA ALA A 19 -1.74 -7.00 -3.71
C ALA A 19 -1.95 -7.95 -4.91
N LEU A 20 -1.42 -9.19 -4.89
CA LEU A 20 -1.52 -10.10 -6.03
C LEU A 20 -2.98 -10.50 -6.30
N GLY A 21 -3.54 -9.96 -7.38
CA GLY A 21 -4.92 -10.23 -7.79
C GLY A 21 -5.95 -9.20 -7.30
N LEU A 22 -5.53 -8.21 -6.50
CA LEU A 22 -6.39 -7.18 -5.90
C LEU A 22 -6.08 -5.76 -6.38
N ILE A 23 -5.27 -5.58 -7.44
CA ILE A 23 -4.98 -4.25 -8.00
C ILE A 23 -6.03 -3.93 -9.07
N PRO A 24 -7.03 -3.05 -8.80
CA PRO A 24 -8.01 -2.67 -9.80
C PRO A 24 -7.39 -1.76 -10.86
N LYS A 25 -8.07 -1.61 -11.99
CA LYS A 25 -7.60 -0.79 -13.11
C LYS A 25 -7.46 0.69 -12.74
N GLU A 26 -8.29 1.14 -11.81
CA GLU A 26 -8.34 2.49 -11.29
C GLU A 26 -7.12 2.81 -10.41
N MET A 27 -6.41 1.79 -9.92
CA MET A 27 -5.23 1.95 -9.09
C MET A 27 -3.99 2.14 -9.95
N THR A 28 -3.26 3.22 -9.70
CA THR A 28 -2.11 3.65 -10.51
C THR A 28 -0.79 3.51 -9.78
N ALA A 29 -0.80 3.53 -8.45
CA ALA A 29 0.38 3.24 -7.65
C ALA A 29 0.03 2.78 -6.23
N ILE A 30 0.93 1.97 -5.67
CA ILE A 30 0.93 1.60 -4.25
C ILE A 30 2.34 1.83 -3.73
N SER A 31 2.45 2.46 -2.56
CA SER A 31 3.71 2.58 -1.84
C SER A 31 3.49 2.42 -0.35
N ILE A 32 4.54 2.00 0.33
CA ILE A 32 4.54 1.80 1.76
C ILE A 32 5.55 2.70 2.46
N VAL A 33 5.14 3.23 3.61
CA VAL A 33 6.04 3.83 4.61
C VAL A 33 5.89 3.02 5.89
N VAL A 34 7.01 2.59 6.47
CA VAL A 34 7.05 1.88 7.76
C VAL A 34 7.72 2.80 8.77
N ASP A 35 6.99 3.21 9.80
CA ASP A 35 7.49 4.03 10.89
C ASP A 35 7.17 3.36 12.24
N HIS A 36 8.18 2.72 12.83
CA HIS A 36 8.03 1.93 14.06
C HIS A 36 6.84 0.94 14.00
N ASP A 37 5.73 1.26 14.66
CA ASP A 37 4.54 0.43 14.79
C ASP A 37 3.40 0.84 13.84
N LEU A 38 3.64 1.87 13.01
CA LEU A 38 2.70 2.39 12.02
C LEU A 38 3.17 2.04 10.60
N VAL A 39 2.30 1.36 9.87
CA VAL A 39 2.44 1.14 8.43
C VAL A 39 1.45 2.02 7.71
N ILE A 40 1.94 2.83 6.78
CA ILE A 40 1.11 3.68 5.94
C ILE A 40 1.14 3.12 4.52
N LEU A 41 -0.01 2.65 4.05
CA LEU A 41 -0.22 2.26 2.66
C LEU A 41 -0.80 3.45 1.90
N HIS A 42 -0.01 3.99 0.99
CA HIS A 42 -0.46 5.02 0.08
C HIS A 42 -0.95 4.39 -1.21
N PHE A 43 -2.14 4.79 -1.64
CA PHE A 43 -2.76 4.41 -2.90
C PHE A 43 -2.92 5.66 -3.75
N ALA A 44 -2.47 5.61 -4.99
CA ALA A 44 -2.85 6.59 -6.01
C ALA A 44 -3.87 5.94 -6.94
N VAL A 45 -5.00 6.60 -7.14
CA VAL A 45 -6.08 6.12 -8.01
C VAL A 45 -6.50 7.20 -9.01
N VAL A 46 -7.00 6.78 -10.17
CA VAL A 46 -7.54 7.70 -11.19
C VAL A 46 -8.83 8.34 -10.70
N GLU A 47 -9.70 7.53 -10.09
CA GLU A 47 -10.96 7.96 -9.50
C GLU A 47 -11.27 7.13 -8.25
N ARG A 48 -12.07 7.69 -7.34
CA ARG A 48 -12.54 6.98 -6.16
C ARG A 48 -13.95 6.46 -6.40
N SER A 49 -14.16 5.19 -6.09
CA SER A 49 -15.45 4.51 -6.17
C SER A 49 -15.61 3.58 -4.97
N ALA A 50 -16.83 3.10 -4.73
CA ALA A 50 -17.08 2.12 -3.66
C ALA A 50 -16.30 0.81 -3.90
N GLN A 51 -16.11 0.40 -5.15
CA GLN A 51 -15.31 -0.77 -5.49
C GLN A 51 -13.83 -0.55 -5.14
N VAL A 52 -13.28 0.63 -5.46
CA VAL A 52 -11.90 0.96 -5.10
C VAL A 52 -11.70 0.98 -3.59
N ASP A 53 -12.68 1.50 -2.84
CA ASP A 53 -12.62 1.50 -1.38
C ASP A 53 -12.68 0.05 -0.84
N GLU A 54 -13.54 -0.82 -1.38
CA GLU A 54 -13.62 -2.26 -1.03
C GLU A 54 -12.30 -2.98 -1.34
N ASP A 55 -11.73 -2.80 -2.54
CA ASP A 55 -10.47 -3.44 -2.94
C ASP A 55 -9.29 -3.01 -2.03
N ILE A 56 -9.29 -1.75 -1.57
CA ILE A 56 -8.30 -1.23 -0.63
C ILE A 56 -8.50 -1.83 0.77
N GLU A 57 -9.74 -1.94 1.24
CA GLU A 57 -10.07 -2.57 2.52
C GLU A 57 -9.68 -4.06 2.52
N ASP A 58 -9.95 -4.78 1.44
CA ASP A 58 -9.56 -6.17 1.25
C ASP A 58 -8.03 -6.32 1.27
N LEU A 59 -7.31 -5.46 0.54
CA LEU A 59 -5.84 -5.48 0.54
C LEU A 59 -5.28 -5.20 1.95
N VAL A 60 -5.82 -4.21 2.66
CA VAL A 60 -5.39 -3.91 4.06
C VAL A 60 -5.65 -5.10 4.97
N SER A 61 -6.82 -5.76 4.83
CA SER A 61 -7.17 -6.95 5.58
C SER A 61 -6.20 -8.10 5.30
N ASP A 62 -5.83 -8.32 4.04
CA ASP A 62 -4.87 -9.35 3.65
C ASP A 62 -3.47 -9.08 4.20
N VAL A 63 -3.00 -7.82 4.18
CA VAL A 63 -1.73 -7.43 4.81
C VAL A 63 -1.77 -7.70 6.31
N PHE A 64 -2.89 -7.36 6.98
CA PHE A 64 -3.07 -7.61 8.40
C PHE A 64 -3.04 -9.11 8.73
N ALA A 65 -3.63 -9.95 7.89
CA ALA A 65 -3.65 -11.40 8.07
C ALA A 65 -2.27 -12.07 7.92
N LEU A 66 -1.32 -11.41 7.24
CA LEU A 66 0.06 -11.87 7.09
C LEU A 66 0.96 -11.51 8.29
N GLN A 67 0.48 -10.70 9.24
CA GLN A 67 1.29 -10.27 10.38
C GLN A 67 1.23 -11.24 11.55
N ASP A 68 2.40 -11.50 12.16
CA ASP A 68 2.54 -12.35 13.36
C ASP A 68 2.13 -11.64 14.67
N GLY A 69 1.64 -10.40 14.61
CA GLY A 69 1.33 -9.59 15.79
C GLY A 69 0.53 -8.32 15.48
N PRO A 70 0.13 -7.56 16.53
CA PRO A 70 -0.62 -6.34 16.36
C PRO A 70 0.20 -5.30 15.61
N ILE A 71 -0.40 -4.73 14.57
CA ILE A 71 0.15 -3.65 13.78
C ILE A 71 -0.92 -2.59 13.56
N ASN A 72 -0.51 -1.33 13.43
CA ASN A 72 -1.39 -0.27 12.97
C ASN A 72 -1.16 -0.02 11.48
N ILE A 73 -2.19 -0.23 10.65
CA ILE A 73 -2.14 0.01 9.21
C ILE A 73 -3.09 1.17 8.89
N GLU A 74 -2.53 2.24 8.33
CA GLU A 74 -3.30 3.36 7.77
C GLU A 74 -3.32 3.29 6.25
N ALA A 75 -4.51 3.26 5.65
CA ALA A 75 -4.68 3.46 4.22
C ALA A 75 -4.87 4.94 3.90
N ARG A 76 -4.10 5.46 2.94
CA ARG A 76 -4.21 6.84 2.44
C ARG A 76 -4.43 6.84 0.95
N VAL A 77 -5.62 7.28 0.54
CA VAL A 77 -6.01 7.37 -0.86
C VAL A 77 -5.77 8.77 -1.40
N PHE A 78 -5.10 8.83 -2.54
CA PHE A 78 -4.89 10.04 -3.32
C PHE A 78 -5.53 9.85 -4.70
N VAL A 79 -6.38 10.79 -5.11
CA VAL A 79 -6.98 10.79 -6.44
C VAL A 79 -6.15 11.68 -7.36
N GLY A 80 -5.48 11.09 -8.34
CA GLY A 80 -4.63 11.80 -9.29
C GLY A 80 -3.30 11.09 -9.59
N SER A 81 -2.40 11.82 -10.25
CA SER A 81 -1.14 11.25 -10.74
C SER A 81 -0.13 10.94 -9.62
N PRO A 82 0.48 9.74 -9.58
CA PRO A 82 1.53 9.36 -8.63
C PRO A 82 2.91 10.01 -8.90
N ARG A 83 3.02 10.95 -9.87
CA ARG A 83 4.28 11.68 -10.18
C ARG A 83 4.34 13.10 -9.61
N GLY A 84 3.23 13.61 -9.08
CA GLY A 84 3.13 14.98 -8.56
C GLY A 84 3.14 15.04 -7.04
N GLU A 85 2.04 15.53 -6.48
CA GLU A 85 1.84 15.78 -5.04
C GLU A 85 1.48 14.52 -4.25
N TRP A 86 1.54 13.33 -4.86
CA TRP A 86 1.18 12.09 -4.20
C TRP A 86 2.09 11.82 -3.00
N PRO A 87 1.56 11.76 -1.76
CA PRO A 87 2.38 11.62 -0.57
C PRO A 87 3.17 10.31 -0.50
N GLY A 88 2.76 9.28 -1.26
CA GLY A 88 3.44 8.00 -1.34
C GLY A 88 4.79 8.03 -2.08
N PHE A 89 5.15 9.14 -2.73
CA PHE A 89 6.38 9.23 -3.51
C PHE A 89 7.66 8.95 -2.71
N SER A 90 7.68 9.28 -1.41
CA SER A 90 8.81 9.04 -0.50
C SER A 90 8.89 7.61 0.04
N GLY A 91 7.85 6.80 -0.13
CA GLY A 91 7.79 5.43 0.36
C GLY A 91 8.46 4.42 -0.58
N ARG A 92 8.52 3.16 -0.14
CA ARG A 92 8.89 2.03 -1.01
C ARG A 92 7.73 1.78 -1.96
N ARG A 93 7.94 2.03 -3.26
CA ARG A 93 6.95 1.69 -4.29
C ARG A 93 6.91 0.19 -4.50
N VAL A 94 5.72 -0.38 -4.36
CA VAL A 94 5.45 -1.81 -4.60
C VAL A 94 4.67 -2.02 -5.90
N TYR A 95 3.92 -1.01 -6.33
CA TYR A 95 3.23 -0.99 -7.62
C TYR A 95 3.27 0.40 -8.24
N LEU A 96 3.44 0.44 -9.56
CA LEU A 96 3.28 1.62 -10.40
C LEU A 96 2.79 1.15 -11.78
N ALA A 97 1.61 1.57 -12.17
CA ALA A 97 1.10 1.32 -13.51
C ALA A 97 2.06 1.92 -14.56
N LYS A 98 2.19 1.28 -15.72
CA LYS A 98 3.06 1.83 -16.79
C LYS A 98 2.41 3.03 -17.48
N ASP A 99 1.10 2.95 -17.65
CA ASP A 99 0.27 3.92 -18.34
C ASP A 99 -0.84 4.37 -17.38
N PHE A 100 -0.63 5.50 -16.71
CA PHE A 100 -1.59 6.17 -15.82
C PHE A 100 -1.67 7.66 -16.13
#